data_AF-A0A6A5YYY4-F1
#
_entry.id   AF-A0A6A5YYY4-F1
#
_cell.length_a   1.000
_cell.length_b   1.000
_cell.length_c   1.000
_cell.angle_alpha   90.00
_cell.angle_beta   90.00
_cell.angle_gamma   90.00
#
_symmetry.space_group_name_H-M   'P 1'
#
loop_
_entity.id
_entity.type
_entity.pdbx_description
1 polymer ?
#
loop_
_entity_poly.entity_id
_entity_poly.type
_entity_poly.pdbx_seq_one_letter_code
_entity_poly.pdbx_strand_id
1 'polypeptide(L)'
;MMDLLLDCGVFRQVDGNRGNYYQLSGIPVSDLKPQPVAGEVIGKEIETSRRDDKSQKLKFEEKQPGEIAIFRNRMLYAKAALNAKGGVRFGMRHIHVLNRFPNLDDPQQTVHILRYMFPRQFGMHNVFTSQVDRQETSMPFKDYTLREREIQQALHRETSKTKAPKEQMEKIKSHIPKRLRGETVALVDRLRKLNQKCSYVELLRHYCPVEGLNISARPEWRKNPLQPSANHPSAMLPTQSTQRDKGNETTVPQSVSQNRPVEQTCFTDMACPAAHVSAFCRAVIARVIPNGFWGNDQNKRIIMLSKSSKSLV
;
A
#
# COMPACT_ATOMS: atom_id res chain seq x y z
N MET A 1 55.25 -18.01 12.65
CA MET A 1 55.17 -16.80 11.78
C MET A 1 54.16 -16.99 10.67
N MET A 2 54.09 -18.15 10.03
CA MET A 2 53.07 -18.47 9.02
C MET A 2 51.64 -18.48 9.58
N ASP A 3 51.45 -18.95 10.82
CA ASP A 3 50.13 -19.02 11.46
C ASP A 3 49.49 -17.64 11.63
N LEU A 4 50.31 -16.60 11.84
CA LEU A 4 49.83 -15.21 11.90
C LEU A 4 49.29 -14.72 10.56
N LEU A 5 49.85 -15.17 9.44
CA LEU A 5 49.37 -14.80 8.10
C LEU A 5 48.15 -15.62 7.68
N LEU A 6 48.02 -16.85 8.16
CA LEU A 6 46.90 -17.73 7.81
C LEU A 6 45.65 -17.44 8.67
N ASP A 7 45.84 -17.21 9.97
CA ASP A 7 44.73 -17.15 10.92
C ASP A 7 44.30 -15.72 11.29
N CYS A 8 45.12 -14.70 11.00
CA CYS A 8 44.82 -13.31 11.36
C CYS A 8 44.62 -12.39 10.15
N GLY A 9 43.65 -11.48 10.29
CA GLY A 9 43.44 -10.36 9.39
C GLY A 9 44.50 -9.27 9.60
N VAL A 10 45.55 -9.24 8.77
CA VAL A 10 46.55 -8.16 8.83
C VAL A 10 46.11 -7.01 7.93
N PHE A 11 46.04 -5.80 8.46
CA PHE A 11 45.64 -4.60 7.73
C PHE A 11 46.79 -3.61 7.66
N ARG A 12 47.03 -3.06 6.46
CA ARG A 12 48.02 -2.01 6.25
C ARG A 12 47.35 -0.74 5.75
N GLN A 13 47.78 0.39 6.29
CA GLN A 13 47.26 1.69 5.87
C GLN A 13 47.71 2.02 4.45
N VAL A 14 46.82 2.64 3.67
CA VAL A 14 47.15 3.20 2.36
C VAL A 14 47.77 4.58 2.53
N ASP A 15 48.91 4.82 1.88
CA ASP A 15 49.63 6.09 1.99
C ASP A 15 48.77 7.27 1.54
N GLY A 16 48.78 8.35 2.32
CA GLY A 16 48.09 9.61 1.99
C GLY A 16 46.64 9.73 2.47
N ASN A 17 46.05 8.72 3.13
CA ASN A 17 44.71 8.85 3.69
C ASN A 17 44.56 8.21 5.08
N ARG A 18 44.13 8.98 6.08
CA ARG A 18 43.84 8.47 7.43
C ARG A 18 42.52 7.72 7.40
N GLY A 19 42.52 6.46 7.85
CA GLY A 19 41.31 5.63 7.97
C GLY A 19 41.09 4.63 6.83
N ASN A 20 41.92 4.64 5.79
CA ASN A 20 41.85 3.65 4.70
C ASN A 20 42.92 2.58 4.87
N TYR A 21 42.48 1.32 4.96
CA TYR A 21 43.35 0.16 5.13
C TYR A 21 43.03 -0.88 4.06
N TYR A 22 44.05 -1.62 3.62
CA TYR A 22 43.88 -2.80 2.79
C TYR A 22 44.31 -4.05 3.58
N GLN A 23 43.56 -5.13 3.42
CA GLN A 23 43.82 -6.39 4.08
C GLN A 23 44.88 -7.17 3.31
N LEU A 24 45.96 -7.55 3.99
CA LEU A 24 47.10 -8.29 3.46
C LEU A 24 46.97 -9.80 3.64
N SER A 25 46.26 -10.24 4.69
CA SER A 25 46.15 -11.66 5.05
C SER A 25 44.86 -11.94 5.83
N GLY A 26 44.55 -13.23 6.06
CA GLY A 26 43.33 -13.67 6.73
C GLY A 26 42.08 -13.69 5.83
N ILE A 27 40.94 -14.06 6.41
CA ILE A 27 39.65 -14.16 5.70
C ILE A 27 39.22 -12.76 5.21
N PRO A 28 38.91 -12.57 3.92
CA PRO A 28 38.45 -11.29 3.40
C PRO A 28 37.29 -10.73 4.21
N VAL A 29 37.30 -9.44 4.53
CA VAL A 29 36.21 -8.79 5.29
C VAL A 29 34.84 -9.03 4.65
N SER A 30 34.75 -9.16 3.33
CA SER A 30 33.52 -9.49 2.59
C SER A 30 32.90 -10.83 2.97
N ASP A 31 33.72 -11.76 3.44
CA ASP A 31 33.36 -13.15 3.68
C ASP A 31 33.11 -13.41 5.17
N LEU A 32 33.37 -12.41 6.02
CA LEU A 32 33.06 -12.45 7.43
C LEU A 32 31.54 -12.41 7.64
N LYS A 33 31.01 -13.43 8.32
CA LYS A 33 29.61 -13.43 8.75
C LYS A 33 29.43 -12.32 9.80
N PRO A 34 28.43 -11.44 9.68
CA PRO A 34 28.17 -10.43 10.69
C PRO A 34 27.89 -11.12 12.03
N GLN A 35 28.76 -10.89 13.01
CA GLN A 35 28.49 -11.34 14.37
C GLN A 35 27.47 -10.38 14.99
N PRO A 36 26.34 -10.86 15.53
CA PRO A 36 25.43 -9.99 16.26
C PRO A 36 26.20 -9.41 17.44
N VAL A 37 26.22 -8.07 17.53
CA VAL A 37 26.89 -7.34 18.59
C VAL A 37 26.34 -7.85 19.92
N ALA A 38 27.22 -8.41 20.76
CA ALA A 38 26.90 -8.94 22.07
C ALA A 38 26.37 -7.81 22.96
N GLY A 39 25.06 -7.72 23.01
CA GLY A 39 24.29 -6.93 23.97
C GLY A 39 23.03 -7.70 24.32
N GLU A 40 23.21 -8.94 24.81
CA GLU A 40 22.27 -9.72 25.65
C GLU A 40 22.72 -11.19 25.66
N VAL A 41 23.62 -11.53 26.58
CA VAL A 41 23.85 -12.92 27.00
C VAL A 41 23.56 -13.01 28.49
N ILE A 42 22.36 -13.44 28.84
CA ILE A 42 22.07 -14.27 30.03
C ILE A 42 20.83 -15.10 29.68
N GLY A 43 20.83 -16.44 29.61
CA GLY A 43 21.89 -17.41 29.66
C GLY A 43 21.39 -18.68 28.96
N LYS A 44 22.31 -19.43 28.36
CA LYS A 44 22.07 -20.79 27.89
C LYS A 44 23.33 -21.61 28.10
N GLU A 45 23.39 -22.22 29.26
CA GLU A 45 23.89 -23.58 29.46
C GLU A 45 22.86 -24.20 30.42
N ILE A 46 22.38 -25.43 30.30
CA ILE A 46 23.07 -26.68 30.02
C ILE A 46 22.06 -27.62 29.34
N GLU A 47 22.49 -28.33 28.31
CA GLU A 47 21.81 -29.49 27.77
C GLU A 47 21.80 -30.62 28.80
N THR A 48 20.61 -31.02 29.25
CA THR A 48 20.40 -32.39 29.73
C THR A 48 19.24 -33.02 28.98
N SER A 49 19.57 -34.13 28.37
CA SER A 49 18.77 -35.05 27.59
C SER A 49 17.57 -35.59 28.37
N ARG A 50 16.33 -35.27 27.93
CA ARG A 50 15.17 -36.14 28.12
C ARG A 50 14.26 -36.12 26.89
N ARG A 51 13.94 -37.33 26.43
CA ARG A 51 13.02 -37.66 25.34
C ARG A 51 11.57 -37.36 25.73
N ASP A 52 10.77 -37.21 24.68
CA ASP A 52 9.31 -37.28 24.62
C ASP A 52 8.51 -36.10 25.23
N ASP A 53 8.01 -35.21 24.36
CA ASP A 53 6.58 -35.23 24.02
C ASP A 53 6.26 -34.40 22.74
N LYS A 54 5.39 -34.94 21.90
CA LYS A 54 4.92 -34.33 20.64
C LYS A 54 3.97 -33.17 20.96
N SER A 55 4.53 -31.97 21.09
CA SER A 55 3.79 -30.73 20.98
C SER A 55 4.57 -29.80 20.07
N GLN A 56 4.29 -29.85 18.76
CA GLN A 56 4.73 -28.81 17.82
C GLN A 56 4.05 -27.49 18.20
N LYS A 57 4.61 -26.83 19.21
CA LYS A 57 4.32 -25.45 19.54
C LYS A 57 4.94 -24.67 18.39
N LEU A 58 4.14 -24.39 17.36
CA LEU A 58 4.50 -23.50 16.25
C LEU A 58 5.16 -22.27 16.87
N LYS A 59 6.46 -22.11 16.69
CA LYS A 59 7.19 -20.92 17.12
C LYS A 59 6.53 -19.76 16.38
N PHE A 60 5.75 -18.96 17.09
CA PHE A 60 5.32 -17.67 16.60
C PHE A 60 6.59 -16.83 16.50
N GLU A 61 7.15 -16.73 15.30
CA GLU A 61 8.17 -15.74 15.01
C GLU A 61 7.47 -14.38 15.01
N GLU A 62 7.54 -13.69 16.16
CA GLU A 62 7.13 -12.31 16.24
C GLU A 62 8.12 -11.48 15.42
N LYS A 63 7.64 -10.92 14.31
CA LYS A 63 8.44 -10.08 13.43
C LYS A 63 8.77 -8.77 14.13
N GLN A 64 10.00 -8.33 13.96
CA GLN A 64 10.42 -7.03 14.48
C GLN A 64 9.74 -5.90 13.68
N PRO A 65 9.44 -4.74 14.30
CA PRO A 65 8.81 -3.62 13.59
C PRO A 65 9.55 -3.19 12.33
N GLY A 66 10.89 -3.28 12.32
CA GLY A 66 11.73 -2.96 11.17
C GLY A 66 11.60 -3.94 9.98
N GLU A 67 11.13 -5.16 10.23
CA GLU A 67 10.91 -6.16 9.16
C GLU A 67 9.62 -5.88 8.39
N ILE A 68 8.71 -5.08 8.95
CA ILE A 68 7.40 -4.79 8.37
C ILE A 68 7.52 -3.67 7.33
N ALA A 69 7.72 -4.06 6.08
CA ALA A 69 7.77 -3.15 4.95
C ALA A 69 6.38 -2.67 4.49
N ILE A 70 6.26 -1.39 4.15
CA ILE A 70 5.10 -0.82 3.46
C ILE A 70 5.32 -0.93 1.94
N PHE A 71 4.50 -1.74 1.27
CA PHE A 71 4.62 -2.00 -0.17
C PHE A 71 4.18 -0.81 -1.04
N ARG A 72 5.14 0.06 -1.39
CA ARG A 72 4.92 1.23 -2.26
C ARG A 72 4.67 0.88 -3.73
N ASN A 73 5.02 -0.33 -4.17
CA ASN A 73 4.75 -0.79 -5.55
C ASN A 73 3.26 -0.76 -5.90
N ARG A 74 2.37 -0.95 -4.90
CA ARG A 74 0.92 -0.83 -5.05
C ARG A 74 0.45 0.60 -5.35
N MET A 75 1.32 1.60 -5.19
CA MET A 75 1.06 3.01 -5.49
C MET A 75 1.62 3.40 -6.87
N LEU A 76 2.86 3.02 -7.20
CA LEU A 76 3.58 3.50 -8.39
C LEU A 76 2.96 3.12 -9.74
N TYR A 77 2.20 2.02 -9.80
CA TYR A 77 1.55 1.53 -11.02
C TYR A 77 0.05 1.28 -10.82
N ALA A 78 -0.54 1.95 -9.82
CA ALA A 78 -1.94 1.76 -9.50
C ALA A 78 -2.82 2.32 -10.64
N LYS A 79 -3.60 1.45 -11.28
CA LYS A 79 -4.67 1.90 -12.18
C LYS A 79 -5.76 2.62 -11.39
N ALA A 80 -6.29 3.70 -11.95
CA ALA A 80 -7.43 4.42 -11.40
C ALA A 80 -8.63 3.49 -11.22
N ALA A 81 -9.39 3.67 -10.14
CA ALA A 81 -10.62 2.91 -9.96
C ALA A 81 -11.71 3.50 -10.85
N LEU A 82 -12.44 2.64 -11.57
CA LEU A 82 -13.53 3.06 -12.44
C LEU A 82 -14.90 2.86 -11.77
N ASN A 83 -15.85 3.73 -12.09
CA ASN A 83 -17.27 3.54 -11.78
C ASN A 83 -17.94 2.67 -12.86
N ALA A 84 -19.19 2.26 -12.63
CA ALA A 84 -19.94 1.43 -13.58
C ALA A 84 -20.14 2.10 -14.96
N LYS A 85 -20.01 3.43 -15.04
CA LYS A 85 -20.10 4.22 -16.26
C LYS A 85 -18.73 4.43 -16.93
N GLY A 86 -17.68 3.73 -16.48
CA GLY A 86 -16.31 3.85 -16.98
C GLY A 86 -15.56 5.13 -16.56
N GLY A 87 -16.18 5.98 -15.77
CA GLY A 87 -15.57 7.20 -15.24
C GLY A 87 -14.63 6.94 -14.07
N VAL A 88 -13.69 7.86 -13.81
CA VAL A 88 -12.78 7.75 -12.66
C VAL A 88 -13.58 7.95 -11.36
N ARG A 89 -13.37 7.04 -10.41
CA ARG A 89 -13.84 7.20 -9.04
C ARG A 89 -12.73 7.77 -8.19
N PHE A 90 -13.05 8.88 -7.53
CA PHE A 90 -12.18 9.52 -6.55
C PHE A 90 -12.44 8.98 -5.13
N GLY A 91 -11.42 9.06 -4.28
CA GLY A 91 -11.44 8.51 -2.93
C GLY A 91 -11.11 7.01 -2.89
N MET A 92 -11.50 6.35 -1.80
CA MET A 92 -11.19 4.94 -1.60
C MET A 92 -11.92 4.03 -2.58
N ARG A 93 -11.35 2.85 -2.84
CA ARG A 93 -11.96 1.88 -3.76
C ARG A 93 -13.24 1.25 -3.15
N HIS A 94 -14.15 0.71 -3.97
CA HIS A 94 -15.36 -0.01 -3.50
C HIS A 94 -14.95 -1.25 -2.72
N ILE A 95 -13.81 -1.84 -3.08
CA ILE A 95 -13.23 -3.02 -2.44
C ILE A 95 -12.76 -2.68 -1.01
N HIS A 96 -12.50 -1.41 -0.70
CA HIS A 96 -12.07 -1.01 0.64
C HIS A 96 -13.16 -1.27 1.68
N VAL A 97 -12.76 -1.82 2.84
CA VAL A 97 -13.69 -2.25 3.91
C VAL A 97 -14.66 -1.13 4.34
N LEU A 98 -14.19 0.11 4.46
CA LEU A 98 -15.01 1.26 4.85
C LEU A 98 -16.09 1.63 3.81
N ASN A 99 -15.94 1.18 2.55
CA ASN A 99 -16.92 1.44 1.49
C ASN A 99 -17.87 0.25 1.24
N ARG A 100 -17.45 -0.98 1.55
CA ARG A 100 -18.32 -2.17 1.42
C ARG A 100 -19.35 -2.29 2.52
N PHE A 101 -19.10 -1.67 3.66
CA PHE A 101 -19.97 -1.69 4.82
C PHE A 101 -20.49 -0.28 5.15
N PRO A 102 -21.35 0.30 4.28
CA PRO A 102 -21.79 1.69 4.38
C PRO A 102 -22.93 1.91 5.39
N ASN A 103 -23.61 0.87 5.87
CA ASN A 103 -24.76 1.04 6.76
C ASN A 103 -24.29 1.35 8.18
N LEU A 104 -24.38 2.63 8.57
CA LEU A 104 -23.94 3.10 9.87
C LEU A 104 -24.81 2.62 11.03
N ASP A 105 -26.07 2.29 10.77
CA ASP A 105 -27.02 1.85 11.80
C ASP A 105 -26.81 0.38 12.18
N ASP A 106 -26.03 -0.35 11.37
CA ASP A 106 -25.69 -1.75 11.62
C ASP A 106 -24.40 -1.86 12.47
N PRO A 107 -24.49 -2.23 13.76
CA PRO A 107 -23.32 -2.41 14.62
C PRO A 107 -22.45 -3.60 14.19
N GLN A 108 -23.02 -4.61 13.51
CA GLN A 108 -22.25 -5.76 13.04
C GLN A 108 -21.22 -5.36 11.98
N GLN A 109 -21.52 -4.32 11.19
CA GLN A 109 -20.57 -3.75 10.24
C GLN A 109 -19.38 -3.09 10.92
N THR A 110 -19.60 -2.41 12.06
CA THR A 110 -18.50 -1.88 12.88
C THR A 110 -17.64 -3.03 13.42
N VAL A 111 -18.26 -4.10 13.92
CA VAL A 111 -17.51 -5.31 14.37
C VAL A 111 -16.75 -5.95 13.22
N HIS A 112 -17.32 -5.97 12.01
CA HIS A 112 -16.65 -6.47 10.83
C HIS A 112 -15.42 -5.63 10.46
N ILE A 113 -15.50 -4.30 10.55
CA ILE A 113 -14.34 -3.41 10.34
C ILE A 113 -13.29 -3.61 11.44
N LEU A 114 -13.71 -3.84 12.70
CA LEU A 114 -12.79 -4.19 13.78
C LEU A 114 -11.98 -5.45 13.48
N ARG A 115 -12.59 -6.46 12.85
CA ARG A 115 -11.89 -7.68 12.39
C ARG A 115 -10.78 -7.35 11.39
N TYR A 116 -11.02 -6.38 10.49
CA TYR A 116 -10.00 -5.90 9.55
C TYR A 116 -8.84 -5.18 10.23
N MET A 117 -9.15 -4.29 11.18
CA MET A 117 -8.16 -3.43 11.83
C MET A 117 -7.36 -4.15 12.92
N PHE A 118 -7.98 -5.08 13.65
CA PHE A 118 -7.38 -5.77 14.80
C PHE A 118 -7.40 -7.29 14.66
N PRO A 119 -6.90 -7.86 13.56
CA PRO A 119 -7.06 -9.27 13.25
C PRO A 119 -6.50 -10.21 14.32
N ARG A 120 -5.36 -9.85 14.93
CA ARG A 120 -4.74 -10.63 16.00
C ARG A 120 -5.69 -10.83 17.20
N GLN A 121 -6.50 -9.83 17.54
CA GLN A 121 -7.46 -9.92 18.67
C GLN A 121 -8.62 -10.87 18.37
N PHE A 122 -8.89 -11.14 17.09
CA PHE A 122 -9.89 -12.10 16.63
C PHE A 122 -9.26 -13.47 16.25
N GLY A 123 -7.99 -13.70 16.61
CA GLY A 123 -7.29 -14.94 16.26
C GLY A 123 -7.04 -15.13 14.77
N MET A 124 -7.04 -14.04 13.99
CA MET A 124 -6.79 -14.04 12.56
C MET A 124 -5.32 -13.76 12.23
N HIS A 125 -4.93 -14.10 11.00
CA HIS A 125 -3.61 -13.87 10.42
C HIS A 125 -3.22 -12.39 10.53
N ASN A 126 -1.96 -12.08 10.74
CA ASN A 126 -1.51 -10.70 10.77
C ASN A 126 -0.02 -10.60 10.44
N VAL A 127 0.39 -9.40 10.04
CA VAL A 127 1.77 -9.14 9.62
C VAL A 127 2.80 -9.39 10.72
N PHE A 128 2.43 -9.15 11.99
CA PHE A 128 3.36 -9.22 13.12
C PHE A 128 3.69 -10.65 13.54
N THR A 129 2.70 -11.54 13.61
CA THR A 129 2.90 -12.86 14.23
C THR A 129 2.65 -14.03 13.30
N SER A 130 2.05 -13.82 12.13
CA SER A 130 1.66 -14.94 11.27
C SER A 130 2.71 -15.24 10.21
N GLN A 131 2.96 -16.53 10.02
CA GLN A 131 3.79 -17.03 8.93
C GLN A 131 3.02 -16.90 7.60
N VAL A 132 3.76 -16.56 6.56
CA VAL A 132 3.19 -16.32 5.23
C VAL A 132 3.35 -17.60 4.42
N ASP A 133 2.24 -18.07 3.88
CA ASP A 133 2.25 -19.22 2.99
C ASP A 133 2.79 -18.82 1.61
N ARG A 134 3.96 -19.35 1.26
CA ARG A 134 4.60 -19.09 -0.04
C ARG A 134 3.89 -19.74 -1.21
N GLN A 135 2.99 -20.69 -0.96
CA GLN A 135 2.10 -21.23 -2.00
C GLN A 135 0.98 -20.24 -2.33
N GLU A 136 0.54 -19.42 -1.36
CA GLU A 136 -0.51 -18.42 -1.55
C GLU A 136 0.04 -17.11 -2.11
N THR A 137 1.24 -16.70 -1.72
CA THR A 137 1.83 -15.43 -2.16
C THR A 137 3.34 -15.45 -2.27
N SER A 138 3.86 -14.85 -3.34
CA SER A 138 5.29 -14.57 -3.52
C SER A 138 5.76 -13.33 -2.77
N MET A 139 4.83 -12.54 -2.22
CA MET A 139 5.16 -11.33 -1.48
C MET A 139 5.59 -11.67 -0.05
N PRO A 140 6.44 -10.84 0.59
CA PRO A 140 6.83 -11.05 1.98
C PRO A 140 5.64 -11.09 2.96
N PHE A 141 4.50 -10.48 2.61
CA PHE A 141 3.26 -10.52 3.38
C PHE A 141 2.05 -10.82 2.50
N LYS A 142 1.04 -11.45 3.11
CA LYS A 142 -0.27 -11.68 2.51
C LYS A 142 -0.96 -10.36 2.13
N ASP A 143 -1.77 -10.39 1.07
CA ASP A 143 -2.64 -9.26 0.74
C ASP A 143 -3.85 -9.19 1.68
N TYR A 144 -3.84 -8.22 2.58
CA TYR A 144 -4.93 -8.01 3.54
C TYR A 144 -6.07 -7.12 3.02
N THR A 145 -6.11 -6.80 1.73
CA THR A 145 -7.18 -5.96 1.15
C THR A 145 -8.55 -6.63 1.29
N LEU A 146 -8.63 -7.94 1.06
CA LEU A 146 -9.86 -8.74 1.20
C LEU A 146 -9.60 -9.88 2.20
N ARG A 147 -10.43 -9.94 3.24
CA ARG A 147 -10.31 -10.90 4.35
C ARG A 147 -11.59 -11.68 4.59
N GLU A 148 -12.58 -11.57 3.69
CA GLU A 148 -13.89 -12.22 3.82
C GLU A 148 -13.75 -13.72 4.03
N ARG A 149 -12.90 -14.38 3.23
CA ARG A 149 -12.66 -15.83 3.33
C ARG A 149 -12.12 -16.22 4.70
N GLU A 150 -11.17 -15.46 5.21
CA GLU A 150 -10.55 -15.69 6.51
C GLU A 150 -11.53 -15.45 7.65
N ILE A 151 -12.27 -14.34 7.61
CA ILE A 151 -13.29 -14.00 8.60
C ILE A 151 -14.37 -15.07 8.62
N GLN A 152 -14.84 -15.52 7.45
CA GLN A 152 -15.80 -16.61 7.35
C GLN A 152 -15.24 -17.89 7.96
N GLN A 153 -14.01 -18.30 7.64
CA GLN A 153 -13.39 -19.50 8.22
C GLN A 153 -13.26 -19.39 9.74
N ALA A 154 -12.89 -18.23 10.28
CA ALA A 154 -12.80 -18.01 11.72
C ALA A 154 -14.18 -18.18 12.39
N LEU A 155 -15.23 -17.58 11.82
CA LEU A 155 -16.60 -17.73 12.31
C LEU A 155 -17.08 -19.18 12.24
N HIS A 156 -16.79 -19.90 11.15
CA HIS A 156 -17.15 -21.32 11.02
C HIS A 156 -16.45 -22.19 12.07
N ARG A 157 -15.18 -21.92 12.37
CA ARG A 157 -14.44 -22.64 13.42
C ARG A 157 -15.05 -22.44 14.80
N GLU A 158 -15.58 -21.25 15.09
CA GLU A 158 -16.27 -20.97 16.35
C GLU A 158 -17.65 -21.65 16.40
N THR A 159 -18.39 -21.67 15.29
CA THR A 159 -19.69 -22.36 15.21
C THR A 159 -19.56 -23.88 15.21
N SER A 160 -18.48 -24.46 14.69
CA SER A 160 -18.31 -25.92 14.71
C SER A 160 -18.00 -26.45 16.11
N LYS A 161 -17.38 -25.64 16.97
CA LYS A 161 -17.12 -26.00 18.38
C LYS A 161 -18.39 -26.06 19.22
N THR A 162 -19.39 -25.29 18.83
CA THR A 162 -20.63 -25.10 19.59
C THR A 162 -21.74 -25.39 18.59
N LYS A 163 -22.28 -26.62 18.48
CA LYS A 163 -23.34 -26.96 17.50
C LYS A 163 -24.50 -25.95 17.58
N ALA A 164 -24.42 -24.86 16.83
CA ALA A 164 -25.05 -23.60 17.22
C ALA A 164 -26.36 -23.37 16.47
N PRO A 165 -27.48 -23.15 17.18
CA PRO A 165 -28.70 -22.57 16.59
C PRO A 165 -28.44 -21.18 16.00
N LYS A 166 -29.36 -20.70 15.13
CA LYS A 166 -29.26 -19.37 14.48
C LYS A 166 -28.97 -18.22 15.45
N GLU A 167 -29.52 -18.26 16.66
CA GLU A 167 -29.32 -17.22 17.69
C GLU A 167 -27.88 -17.16 18.22
N GLN A 168 -27.20 -18.31 18.36
CA GLN A 168 -25.78 -18.35 18.73
C GLN A 168 -24.89 -17.81 17.60
N MET A 169 -25.30 -17.98 16.34
CA MET A 169 -24.55 -17.43 15.20
C MET A 169 -24.53 -15.90 15.23
N GLU A 170 -25.63 -15.25 15.58
CA GLU A 170 -25.69 -13.79 15.74
C GLU A 170 -24.84 -13.30 16.92
N LYS A 171 -24.79 -14.05 18.02
CA LYS A 171 -23.89 -13.78 19.16
C LYS A 171 -22.41 -13.88 18.76
N ILE A 172 -22.06 -14.85 17.92
CA ILE A 172 -20.69 -15.01 17.40
C ILE A 172 -20.33 -13.87 16.43
N LYS A 173 -21.22 -13.50 15.51
CA LYS A 173 -20.99 -12.37 14.58
C LYS A 173 -20.83 -11.05 15.30
N SER A 174 -21.57 -10.84 16.39
CA SER A 174 -21.51 -9.65 17.23
C SER A 174 -20.42 -9.72 18.31
N HIS A 175 -19.68 -10.82 18.43
CA HIS A 175 -18.63 -10.97 19.45
C HIS A 175 -17.51 -9.94 19.27
N ILE A 176 -17.19 -9.25 20.38
CA ILE A 176 -16.09 -8.28 20.47
C ILE A 176 -15.10 -8.72 21.56
N PRO A 177 -13.82 -8.92 21.25
CA PRO A 177 -12.77 -9.22 22.21
C PRO A 177 -12.72 -8.17 23.33
N LYS A 178 -12.48 -8.61 24.58
CA LYS A 178 -12.53 -7.75 25.77
C LYS A 178 -11.75 -6.43 25.61
N ARG A 179 -10.55 -6.48 25.02
CA ARG A 179 -9.66 -5.33 24.79
C ARG A 179 -10.24 -4.28 23.83
N LEU A 180 -11.13 -4.67 22.92
CA LEU A 180 -11.69 -3.79 21.89
C LEU A 180 -13.09 -3.25 22.24
N ARG A 181 -13.65 -3.63 23.39
CA ARG A 181 -14.98 -3.16 23.80
C ARG A 181 -14.94 -1.67 24.19
N GLY A 182 -16.10 -1.02 24.13
CA GLY A 182 -16.26 0.38 24.56
C GLY A 182 -15.66 1.37 23.55
N GLU A 183 -14.72 2.18 24.00
CA GLU A 183 -14.21 3.34 23.25
C GLU A 183 -13.65 2.97 21.87
N THR A 184 -12.95 1.85 21.75
CA THR A 184 -12.40 1.42 20.45
C THR A 184 -13.51 1.21 19.41
N VAL A 185 -14.64 0.63 19.81
CA VAL A 185 -15.81 0.46 18.92
C VAL A 185 -16.37 1.82 18.51
N ALA A 186 -16.52 2.74 19.48
CA ALA A 186 -17.03 4.09 19.23
C ALA A 186 -16.10 4.90 18.30
N LEU A 187 -14.79 4.72 18.44
CA LEU A 187 -13.79 5.34 17.57
C LEU A 187 -13.89 4.78 16.14
N VAL A 188 -14.02 3.47 15.96
CA VAL A 188 -14.22 2.88 14.62
C VAL A 188 -15.55 3.30 14.01
N ASP A 189 -16.62 3.38 14.79
CA ASP A 189 -17.90 3.91 14.32
C ASP A 189 -17.78 5.38 13.86
N ARG A 190 -17.07 6.22 14.62
CA ARG A 190 -16.77 7.60 14.23
C ARG A 190 -15.92 7.66 12.96
N LEU A 191 -14.93 6.78 12.80
CA LEU A 191 -14.13 6.66 11.58
C LEU A 191 -15.02 6.37 10.36
N ARG A 192 -16.00 5.45 10.49
CA ARG A 192 -16.98 5.15 9.41
C ARG A 192 -17.79 6.38 9.02
N LYS A 193 -18.34 7.08 10.02
CA LYS A 193 -19.11 8.33 9.84
C LYS A 193 -18.29 9.41 9.14
N LEU A 194 -17.05 9.62 9.59
CA LEU A 194 -16.14 10.61 9.01
C LEU A 194 -15.76 10.25 7.57
N ASN A 195 -15.48 8.98 7.31
CA ASN A 195 -15.21 8.50 5.96
C ASN A 195 -16.37 8.77 4.99
N GLN A 196 -17.60 8.43 5.39
CA GLN A 196 -18.78 8.61 4.54
C GLN A 196 -19.07 10.10 4.25
N LYS A 197 -18.78 10.97 5.22
CA LYS A 197 -18.92 12.44 5.06
C LYS A 197 -17.78 13.09 4.29
N CYS A 198 -16.66 12.40 4.10
CA CYS A 198 -15.48 12.98 3.49
C CYS A 198 -15.66 13.13 1.97
N SER A 199 -15.77 14.36 1.48
CA SER A 199 -15.73 14.64 0.05
C SER A 199 -14.30 14.62 -0.47
N TYR A 200 -13.85 13.44 -0.89
CA TYR A 200 -12.52 13.25 -1.50
C TYR A 200 -12.32 14.09 -2.77
N VAL A 201 -13.39 14.32 -3.54
CA VAL A 201 -13.34 15.11 -4.79
C VAL A 201 -13.04 16.57 -4.50
N GLU A 202 -13.74 17.18 -3.53
CA GLU A 202 -13.49 18.59 -3.20
C GLU A 202 -12.09 18.79 -2.61
N LEU A 203 -11.63 17.84 -1.77
CA LEU A 203 -10.25 17.87 -1.29
C LEU A 203 -9.24 17.78 -2.43
N LEU A 204 -9.49 16.92 -3.42
CA LEU A 204 -8.60 16.78 -4.56
C LEU A 204 -8.58 18.06 -5.39
N ARG A 205 -9.74 18.68 -5.66
CA ARG A 205 -9.83 19.95 -6.38
C ARG A 205 -9.10 21.08 -5.67
N HIS A 206 -9.17 21.12 -4.34
CA HIS A 206 -8.53 22.16 -3.55
C HIS A 206 -7.02 22.00 -3.46
N TYR A 207 -6.53 20.78 -3.18
CA TYR A 207 -5.11 20.55 -2.93
C TYR A 207 -4.31 20.16 -4.17
N CYS A 208 -4.94 19.51 -5.15
CA CYS A 208 -4.31 19.02 -6.39
C CYS A 208 -5.12 19.50 -7.61
N PRO A 209 -5.23 20.82 -7.85
CA PRO A 209 -5.95 21.34 -9.01
C PRO A 209 -5.30 20.86 -10.31
N VAL A 210 -6.13 20.57 -11.32
CA VAL A 210 -5.67 20.33 -12.69
C VAL A 210 -6.10 21.54 -13.51
N GLU A 211 -5.13 22.33 -13.97
CA GLU A 211 -5.40 23.54 -14.75
C GLU A 211 -6.14 23.17 -16.06
N GLY A 212 -7.17 23.94 -16.39
CA GLY A 212 -7.96 23.73 -17.62
C GLY A 212 -8.92 22.52 -17.62
N LEU A 213 -8.96 21.69 -16.58
CA LEU A 213 -9.86 20.53 -16.50
C LEU A 213 -10.73 20.55 -15.24
N ASN A 214 -12.05 20.64 -15.46
CA ASN A 214 -13.01 20.38 -14.39
C ASN A 214 -12.94 18.89 -14.00
N ILE A 215 -12.34 18.60 -12.84
CA ILE A 215 -12.26 17.24 -12.28
C ILE A 215 -13.69 16.72 -12.08
N SER A 216 -14.15 15.93 -13.05
CA SER A 216 -15.47 15.32 -13.09
C SER A 216 -15.32 13.80 -13.13
N ALA A 217 -16.28 13.10 -12.52
CA ALA A 217 -16.38 11.65 -12.63
C ALA A 217 -16.63 11.19 -14.08
N ARG A 218 -16.86 12.12 -15.03
CA ARG A 218 -16.93 11.89 -16.48
C ARG A 218 -15.92 12.82 -17.17
N PRO A 219 -14.72 12.33 -17.54
CA PRO A 219 -13.77 13.14 -18.30
C PRO A 219 -14.31 13.39 -19.72
N GLU A 220 -14.22 14.64 -20.20
CA GLU A 220 -14.76 15.02 -21.50
C GLU A 220 -13.98 14.41 -22.68
N TRP A 221 -12.72 14.03 -22.49
CA TRP A 221 -11.91 13.34 -23.51
C TRP A 221 -12.47 11.96 -23.92
N ARG A 222 -13.42 11.38 -23.18
CA ARG A 222 -14.14 10.18 -23.65
C ARG A 222 -15.20 10.47 -24.69
N LYS A 223 -15.65 11.72 -24.84
CA LYS A 223 -16.64 12.12 -25.85
C LYS A 223 -16.00 12.40 -27.21
N ASN A 224 -14.72 12.75 -27.22
CA ASN A 224 -13.97 13.03 -28.44
C ASN A 224 -12.75 12.10 -28.47
N PRO A 225 -12.67 11.12 -29.38
CA PRO A 225 -11.43 10.39 -29.60
C PRO A 225 -10.33 11.40 -29.94
N LEU A 226 -9.33 11.54 -29.07
CA LEU A 226 -8.08 12.19 -29.43
C LEU A 226 -7.48 11.35 -30.56
N GLN A 227 -7.66 11.78 -31.81
CA GLN A 227 -7.00 11.14 -32.94
C GLN A 227 -5.49 11.38 -32.80
N PRO A 228 -4.67 10.33 -32.77
CA PRO A 228 -3.24 10.50 -32.96
C PRO A 228 -3.04 11.13 -34.35
N SER A 229 -2.43 12.30 -34.42
CA SER A 229 -2.07 12.91 -35.69
C SER A 229 -1.08 11.97 -36.40
N ALA A 230 -1.45 11.49 -37.59
CA ALA A 230 -0.67 10.59 -38.42
C ALA A 230 0.53 11.27 -39.12
N ASN A 231 1.11 12.31 -38.52
CA ASN A 231 2.19 13.10 -39.11
C ASN A 231 3.50 12.88 -38.34
N HIS A 232 3.97 11.63 -38.30
CA HIS A 232 5.40 11.35 -38.16
C HIS A 232 5.80 10.33 -39.21
N PRO A 233 6.83 10.60 -40.04
CA PRO A 233 7.36 9.62 -40.98
C PRO A 233 8.23 8.63 -40.19
N SER A 234 7.61 7.57 -39.67
CA SER A 234 8.34 6.36 -39.30
C SER A 234 8.30 5.40 -40.49
N ALA A 235 9.50 5.04 -40.94
CA ALA A 235 9.79 4.21 -42.11
C ALA A 235 8.85 3.00 -42.23
N MET A 236 8.13 2.92 -43.35
CA MET A 236 7.36 1.73 -43.73
C MET A 236 8.26 0.75 -44.50
N LEU A 237 8.24 -0.53 -44.09
CA LEU A 237 8.42 -1.62 -45.05
C LEU A 237 7.13 -1.77 -45.88
N PRO A 238 7.22 -2.01 -47.21
CA PRO A 238 6.06 -1.94 -48.09
C PRO A 238 5.31 -3.27 -48.17
N THR A 239 3.98 -3.21 -48.16
CA THR A 239 3.15 -4.26 -48.77
C THR A 239 2.09 -3.58 -49.64
N GLN A 240 2.12 -3.94 -50.92
CA GLN A 240 1.36 -3.33 -52.00
C GLN A 240 -0.13 -3.69 -51.92
N SER A 241 -1.00 -2.73 -52.23
CA SER A 241 -2.19 -2.98 -53.06
C SER A 241 -2.87 -1.69 -53.52
N THR A 242 -2.77 -1.48 -54.84
CA THR A 242 -3.80 -1.00 -55.79
C THR A 242 -4.55 0.32 -55.60
N GLN A 243 -4.16 1.23 -56.50
CA GLN A 243 -4.79 2.45 -57.03
C GLN A 243 -6.29 2.38 -57.31
N ARG A 244 -6.98 3.54 -57.15
CA ARG A 244 -7.90 4.14 -58.13
C ARG A 244 -8.29 5.59 -57.75
N ASP A 245 -7.54 6.52 -58.32
CA ASP A 245 -7.92 7.59 -59.28
C ASP A 245 -9.13 8.54 -59.07
N LYS A 246 -8.86 9.81 -59.47
CA LYS A 246 -9.74 10.99 -59.79
C LYS A 246 -10.27 11.83 -58.61
N GLY A 247 -10.20 13.16 -58.57
CA GLY A 247 -9.71 14.20 -59.49
C GLY A 247 -10.40 15.56 -59.16
N ASN A 248 -9.66 16.65 -59.39
CA ASN A 248 -10.05 18.06 -59.52
C ASN A 248 -10.05 19.04 -58.32
N GLU A 249 -9.19 20.05 -58.49
CA GLU A 249 -9.05 21.34 -57.81
C GLU A 249 -10.17 22.33 -58.22
N THR A 250 -10.48 23.31 -57.34
CA THR A 250 -10.41 24.79 -57.58
C THR A 250 -11.28 25.57 -56.54
N THR A 251 -10.61 26.09 -55.51
CA THR A 251 -10.63 27.46 -54.91
C THR A 251 -11.90 28.31 -54.62
N VAL A 252 -12.07 28.61 -53.29
CA VAL A 252 -12.54 29.83 -52.51
C VAL A 252 -14.01 30.36 -52.58
N PRO A 253 -14.59 31.03 -51.54
CA PRO A 253 -13.98 31.56 -50.30
C PRO A 253 -14.75 31.44 -48.95
N GLN A 254 -14.02 31.82 -47.87
CA GLN A 254 -14.49 32.37 -46.58
C GLN A 254 -15.22 31.46 -45.56
N SER A 255 -14.47 31.05 -44.52
CA SER A 255 -14.85 31.40 -43.15
C SER A 255 -13.60 31.44 -42.27
N VAL A 256 -13.39 32.57 -41.59
CA VAL A 256 -12.33 32.76 -40.60
C VAL A 256 -12.77 32.01 -39.34
N SER A 257 -12.46 30.71 -39.26
CA SER A 257 -12.43 30.02 -37.98
C SER A 257 -11.04 30.23 -37.38
N GLN A 258 -11.00 30.91 -36.25
CA GLN A 258 -9.78 31.06 -35.47
C GLN A 258 -9.28 29.67 -35.07
N ASN A 259 -8.30 29.16 -35.81
CA ASN A 259 -7.48 28.03 -35.41
C ASN A 259 -6.73 28.43 -34.14
N ARG A 260 -7.33 28.16 -32.97
CA ARG A 260 -6.52 27.97 -31.76
C ARG A 260 -5.63 26.75 -32.04
N PRO A 261 -4.30 26.86 -31.95
CA PRO A 261 -3.46 25.68 -32.03
C PRO A 261 -3.92 24.75 -30.91
N VAL A 262 -4.28 23.52 -31.26
CA VAL A 262 -4.55 22.46 -30.29
C VAL A 262 -3.21 22.22 -29.60
N GLU A 263 -2.99 22.95 -28.50
CA GLU A 263 -1.80 22.85 -27.69
C GLU A 263 -1.68 21.38 -27.28
N GLN A 264 -0.65 20.71 -27.80
CA GLN A 264 -0.37 19.31 -27.52
C GLN A 264 0.03 19.21 -26.05
N THR A 265 -0.95 19.06 -25.16
CA THR A 265 -0.71 18.88 -23.73
C THR A 265 0.03 17.56 -23.52
N CYS A 266 1.26 17.60 -23.01
CA CYS A 266 1.96 16.39 -22.62
C CYS A 266 1.33 15.84 -21.33
N PHE A 267 1.16 14.52 -21.22
CA PHE A 267 0.63 13.89 -20.01
C PHE A 267 1.47 14.17 -18.76
N THR A 268 2.77 14.45 -18.93
CA THR A 268 3.68 14.83 -17.84
C THR A 268 3.36 16.21 -17.28
N ASP A 269 2.80 17.10 -18.09
CA ASP A 269 2.49 18.48 -17.68
C ASP A 269 1.26 18.51 -16.76
N MET A 270 0.47 17.44 -16.74
CA MET A 270 -0.62 17.21 -15.79
C MET A 270 -0.16 16.58 -14.47
N ALA A 271 1.15 16.46 -14.22
CA ALA A 271 1.66 15.91 -12.97
C ALA A 271 1.41 16.85 -11.79
N CYS A 272 1.05 16.28 -10.63
CA CYS A 272 0.80 17.05 -9.41
C CYS A 272 2.08 17.14 -8.56
N PRO A 273 2.48 18.34 -8.08
CA PRO A 273 3.63 18.49 -7.19
C PRO A 273 3.51 17.65 -5.91
N ALA A 274 4.63 17.10 -5.44
CA ALA A 274 4.65 16.26 -4.24
C ALA A 274 4.09 16.97 -2.98
N ALA A 275 4.29 18.29 -2.88
CA ALA A 275 3.75 19.10 -1.78
C ALA A 275 2.21 19.13 -1.78
N HIS A 276 1.58 19.23 -2.96
CA HIS A 276 0.14 19.20 -3.14
C HIS A 276 -0.44 17.83 -2.75
N VAL A 277 0.20 16.75 -3.22
CA VAL A 277 -0.16 15.37 -2.83
C VAL A 277 -0.03 15.17 -1.31
N SER A 278 1.04 15.69 -0.71
CA SER A 278 1.24 15.62 0.75
C SER A 278 0.15 16.37 1.52
N ALA A 279 -0.19 17.59 1.08
CA ALA A 279 -1.25 18.40 1.68
C ALA A 279 -2.62 17.71 1.55
N PHE A 280 -2.94 17.17 0.38
CA PHE A 280 -4.14 16.36 0.14
C PHE A 280 -4.22 15.17 1.10
N CYS A 281 -3.17 14.34 1.17
CA CYS A 281 -3.13 13.18 2.05
C CYS A 281 -3.30 13.57 3.52
N ARG A 282 -2.63 14.63 3.98
CA ARG A 282 -2.77 15.16 5.35
C ARG A 282 -4.20 15.64 5.61
N ALA A 283 -4.82 16.36 4.67
CA ALA A 283 -6.18 16.86 4.83
C ALA A 283 -7.21 15.71 4.90
N VAL A 284 -7.03 14.66 4.08
CA VAL A 284 -7.84 13.44 4.13
C VAL A 284 -7.68 12.75 5.49
N ILE A 285 -6.43 12.50 5.92
CA ILE A 285 -6.15 11.84 7.21
C ILE A 285 -6.76 12.64 8.37
N ALA A 286 -6.61 13.97 8.37
CA ALA A 286 -7.15 14.83 9.41
C ALA A 286 -8.69 14.84 9.45
N ARG A 287 -9.36 14.67 8.30
CA ARG A 287 -10.82 14.60 8.21
C ARG A 287 -11.39 13.22 8.55
N VAL A 288 -10.68 12.15 8.19
CA VAL A 288 -11.20 10.78 8.29
C VAL A 288 -10.81 10.11 9.60
N ILE A 289 -9.59 10.31 10.10
CA ILE A 289 -9.08 9.62 11.30
C ILE A 289 -9.52 10.37 12.57
N PRO A 290 -10.33 9.74 13.46
CA PRO A 290 -10.78 10.38 14.70
C PRO A 290 -9.61 10.72 15.64
N ASN A 291 -9.73 11.82 16.40
CA ASN A 291 -8.63 12.28 17.26
C ASN A 291 -8.17 11.23 18.30
N GLY A 292 -9.08 10.40 18.83
CA GLY A 292 -8.73 9.36 19.80
C GLY A 292 -7.78 8.28 19.25
N PHE A 293 -7.67 8.11 17.92
CA PHE A 293 -6.73 7.15 17.32
C PHE A 293 -5.27 7.51 17.54
N TRP A 294 -4.96 8.79 17.74
CA TRP A 294 -3.59 9.25 17.89
C TRP A 294 -3.06 9.01 19.31
N GLY A 295 -3.95 8.79 20.29
CA GLY A 295 -3.64 8.74 21.71
C GLY A 295 -3.34 10.13 22.31
N ASN A 296 -2.45 10.90 21.65
CA ASN A 296 -2.16 12.29 22.02
C ASN A 296 -1.77 13.13 20.79
N ASP A 297 -1.70 14.45 20.97
CA ASP A 297 -1.37 15.39 19.90
C ASP A 297 0.09 15.29 19.44
N GLN A 298 1.00 14.85 20.31
CA GLN A 298 2.40 14.69 19.95
C GLN A 298 2.57 13.58 18.90
N ASN A 299 1.93 12.43 19.10
CA ASN A 299 1.90 11.33 18.15
C ASN A 299 1.27 11.77 16.82
N LYS A 300 0.15 12.50 16.89
CA LYS A 300 -0.50 13.08 15.70
C LYS A 300 0.47 13.95 14.91
N ARG A 301 1.20 14.85 15.59
CA ARG A 301 2.20 15.72 14.96
C ARG A 301 3.32 14.92 14.33
N ILE A 302 3.91 13.94 15.03
CA ILE A 302 5.01 13.12 14.51
C ILE A 302 4.60 12.40 13.22
N ILE A 303 3.43 11.75 13.22
CA ILE A 303 2.94 11.02 12.03
C ILE A 303 2.63 12.00 10.88
N MET A 304 1.95 13.10 11.17
CA MET A 304 1.56 14.08 10.15
C MET A 304 2.76 14.86 9.57
N LEU A 305 3.80 15.10 10.37
CA LEU A 305 5.02 15.79 9.97
C LEU A 305 6.07 14.89 9.33
N SER A 306 5.94 13.56 9.49
CA SER A 306 6.86 12.62 8.85
C SER A 306 6.94 12.95 7.35
N LYS A 307 8.12 13.42 6.93
CA LYS A 307 8.37 13.77 5.54
C LYS A 307 8.29 12.48 4.75
N SER A 308 7.42 12.40 3.74
CA SER A 308 7.44 11.34 2.72
C SER A 308 8.72 11.33 1.86
N SER A 309 9.84 11.88 2.35
CA SER A 309 10.98 12.35 1.57
C SER A 309 12.32 11.77 2.02
N LYS A 310 12.39 10.56 2.59
CA LYS A 310 13.68 9.88 2.88
C LYS A 310 13.97 8.64 2.05
N SER A 311 13.22 8.37 0.98
CA SER A 311 13.55 7.28 0.03
C SER A 311 13.11 7.61 -1.40
N LEU A 312 13.40 8.85 -1.83
CA LEU A 312 13.34 9.24 -3.24
C LEU A 312 14.77 9.23 -3.81
N VAL A 313 15.47 8.11 -3.64
CA VAL A 313 16.55 7.57 -4.49
C VAL A 313 16.47 6.06 -4.35
#